data_AF-A0AAA9Z1X1-F1
#
_entry.id   AF-A0AAA9Z1X1-F1
#
_cell.length_a   1.000
_cell.length_b   1.000
_cell.length_c   1.000
_cell.angle_alpha   90.00
_cell.angle_beta   90.00
_cell.angle_gamma   90.00
#
_symmetry.space_group_name_H-M   'P 1'
#
loop_
_entity.id
_entity.type
_entity.pdbx_description
1 polymer ?
#
loop_
_entity_poly.entity_id
_entity_poly.type
_entity_poly.pdbx_seq_one_letter_code
_entity_poly.pdbx_strand_id
1 'polypeptide(L)'
;MQQYRSSRESYDAFIRLFRIFSRLCGADILDDDYKIDIRTITLCSTVASYLVSVFYSVFYYYPDWLDVVEVCSLMGLGCQGAVKLNNFICYSEHYRQENRWMLKFLSIHSDHPKNNAALLSVLNKIHIFKVVLLIAYFSGMVLIGFFPLGYYLMFGEPKLAMNFLVPWVDPGTRLGFGITQVYHLIINVLSAVGIAAMDLIIMMVIASVAGLVDVYLNKLEELDELLESEPTAGTEIRDMVLEIIELHQKIIRLVEIKRVDC
;
A
#
# COMPACT_ATOMS: atom_id res chain seq x y z
N MET A 1 -18.06 14.06 1.87
CA MET A 1 -17.02 13.93 0.83
C MET A 1 -16.34 15.28 0.72
N GLN A 2 -15.04 15.38 1.03
CA GLN A 2 -14.30 16.60 0.75
C GLN A 2 -14.10 16.71 -0.75
N GLN A 3 -14.71 17.71 -1.37
CA GLN A 3 -14.56 17.99 -2.79
C GLN A 3 -13.24 18.75 -2.98
N TYR A 4 -12.18 18.02 -3.33
CA TYR A 4 -10.87 18.62 -3.64
C TYR A 4 -11.00 19.51 -4.88
N ARG A 5 -10.39 20.70 -4.83
CA ARG A 5 -10.50 21.70 -5.92
C ARG A 5 -9.52 21.41 -7.06
N SER A 6 -8.44 20.68 -6.77
CA SER A 6 -7.41 20.27 -7.73
C SER A 6 -6.97 18.81 -7.47
N SER A 7 -6.63 18.11 -8.55
CA SER A 7 -6.04 16.76 -8.51
C SER A 7 -4.77 16.72 -7.64
N ARG A 8 -3.95 17.78 -7.67
CA ARG A 8 -2.75 17.91 -6.84
C ARG A 8 -3.03 17.89 -5.34
N GLU A 9 -4.05 18.61 -4.87
CA GLU A 9 -4.40 18.64 -3.44
C GLU A 9 -4.84 17.27 -2.92
N SER A 10 -5.59 16.54 -3.75
CA SER A 10 -6.06 15.19 -3.44
C SER A 10 -4.87 14.22 -3.31
N TYR A 11 -3.91 14.33 -4.23
CA TYR A 11 -2.68 13.55 -4.20
C TYR A 11 -1.80 13.86 -2.98
N ASP A 12 -1.61 15.13 -2.64
CA ASP A 12 -0.84 15.53 -1.45
C ASP A 12 -1.49 15.03 -0.15
N ALA A 13 -2.83 15.02 -0.08
CA ALA A 13 -3.54 14.42 1.06
C ALA A 13 -3.33 12.90 1.15
N PHE A 14 -3.24 12.21 0.00
CA PHE A 14 -2.92 10.79 -0.05
C PHE A 14 -1.50 10.51 0.47
N ILE A 15 -0.51 11.24 -0.05
CA ILE A 15 0.89 11.13 0.36
C ILE A 15 1.09 11.40 1.85
N ARG A 16 0.45 12.45 2.37
CA ARG A 16 0.54 12.76 3.81
C ARG A 16 0.08 11.59 4.68
N LEU A 17 -1.02 10.94 4.32
CA LEU A 17 -1.50 9.79 5.06
C LEU A 17 -0.53 8.61 4.99
N PHE A 18 -0.03 8.30 3.80
CA PHE A 18 0.99 7.28 3.62
C PHE A 18 2.22 7.55 4.50
N ARG A 19 2.74 8.79 4.48
CA ARG A 19 3.91 9.18 5.30
C ARG A 19 3.65 9.03 6.79
N ILE A 20 2.43 9.29 7.27
CA ILE A 20 2.07 9.06 8.68
C ILE A 20 2.22 7.58 9.05
N PHE A 21 1.66 6.67 8.25
CA PHE A 21 1.76 5.22 8.53
C PHE A 21 3.18 4.71 8.38
N SER A 22 3.88 5.13 7.33
CA SER A 22 5.28 4.76 7.09
C SER A 22 6.21 5.26 8.20
N ARG A 23 5.99 6.49 8.72
CA ARG A 23 6.71 6.99 9.89
C ARG A 23 6.38 6.25 11.16
N LEU A 24 5.17 5.73 11.33
CA LEU A 24 4.83 4.90 12.49
C LEU A 24 5.62 3.59 12.45
N CYS A 25 5.70 2.96 11.28
CA CYS A 25 6.47 1.74 11.04
C CYS A 25 7.99 1.97 10.96
N GLY A 26 8.45 3.22 10.85
CA GLY A 26 9.88 3.55 10.71
C GLY A 26 10.44 3.27 9.31
N ALA A 27 9.60 3.33 8.28
CA ALA A 27 9.94 3.10 6.88
C ALA A 27 9.44 4.26 6.00
N ASP A 28 9.71 5.53 6.37
CA ASP A 28 9.33 6.71 5.56
C ASP A 28 10.23 6.85 4.32
N ILE A 29 10.04 5.95 3.37
CA ILE A 29 10.87 5.84 2.15
C ILE A 29 10.65 7.01 1.21
N LEU A 30 9.56 7.79 1.33
CA LEU A 30 9.37 8.96 0.48
C LEU A 30 10.18 10.18 0.94
N ASP A 31 10.87 10.10 2.07
CA ASP A 31 11.81 11.13 2.48
C ASP A 31 13.09 11.07 1.64
N ASP A 32 13.58 12.21 1.17
CA ASP A 32 14.78 12.27 0.32
C ASP A 32 16.04 11.83 1.11
N ASP A 33 16.05 12.06 2.43
CA ASP A 33 17.12 11.66 3.35
C ASP A 33 16.92 10.27 3.99
N TYR A 34 15.94 9.48 3.53
CA TYR A 34 15.67 8.19 4.17
C TYR A 34 16.85 7.23 4.04
N LYS A 35 17.32 6.78 5.22
CA LYS A 35 18.30 5.71 5.44
C LYS A 35 17.63 4.63 6.28
N ILE A 36 18.13 3.39 6.17
CA ILE A 36 17.70 2.29 7.04
C ILE A 36 18.07 2.68 8.48
N ASP A 37 17.04 2.91 9.29
CA ASP A 37 17.17 3.30 10.69
C ASP A 37 16.91 2.10 11.61
N ILE A 38 17.25 2.24 12.89
CA ILE A 38 16.99 1.24 13.95
C ILE A 38 15.51 0.82 13.96
N ARG A 39 14.60 1.74 13.61
CA ARG A 39 13.16 1.47 13.53
C ARG A 39 12.84 0.47 12.40
N THR A 40 13.45 0.62 11.23
CA THR A 40 13.30 -0.32 10.11
C THR A 40 13.87 -1.70 10.46
N ILE A 41 15.02 -1.74 11.15
CA ILE A 41 15.65 -2.98 11.61
C ILE A 41 14.75 -3.68 12.64
N THR A 42 14.18 -2.93 13.57
CA THR A 42 13.22 -3.44 14.56
C THR A 42 11.97 -4.01 13.88
N LEU A 43 11.45 -3.34 12.85
CA LEU A 43 10.33 -3.84 12.06
C LEU A 43 10.66 -5.17 11.37
N CYS A 44 11.80 -5.24 10.67
CA CYS A 44 12.26 -6.47 10.01
C CYS A 44 12.44 -7.62 11.01
N SER A 45 13.03 -7.32 12.18
CA SER A 45 13.21 -8.28 13.26
C SER A 45 11.86 -8.77 13.82
N THR A 46 10.88 -7.88 13.94
CA THR A 46 9.53 -8.23 14.39
C THR A 46 8.84 -9.16 13.39
N VAL A 47 8.90 -8.86 12.10
CA VAL A 47 8.34 -9.73 11.04
C VAL A 47 9.02 -11.10 11.02
N ALA A 48 10.35 -11.15 11.15
CA ALA A 48 11.08 -12.41 11.24
C ALA A 48 10.67 -13.22 12.48
N SER A 49 10.58 -12.57 13.65
CA SER A 49 10.14 -13.23 14.88
C SER A 49 8.71 -13.78 14.79
N TYR A 50 7.82 -13.07 14.09
CA TYR A 50 6.46 -13.51 13.83
C TYR A 50 6.44 -14.76 12.95
N LEU A 51 7.17 -14.76 11.83
CA LEU A 51 7.25 -15.91 10.92
C LEU A 51 7.78 -17.16 11.63
N VAL A 52 8.81 -17.01 12.47
CA VAL A 52 9.33 -18.11 13.28
C VAL A 52 8.29 -18.63 14.27
N SER A 53 7.55 -17.72 14.92
CA SER A 53 6.51 -18.07 15.89
C SER A 53 5.35 -18.84 15.25
N VAL A 54 4.90 -18.39 14.08
CA VAL A 54 3.83 -19.06 13.32
C VAL A 54 4.31 -20.41 12.81
N PHE A 55 5.51 -20.50 12.24
CA PHE A 55 6.08 -21.78 11.78
C PHE A 55 6.21 -22.78 12.92
N TYR A 56 6.73 -22.36 14.08
CA TYR A 56 6.80 -23.19 15.29
C TYR A 56 5.42 -23.70 15.72
N SER A 57 4.41 -22.84 15.65
CA SER A 57 3.03 -23.18 16.04
C SER A 57 2.43 -24.26 15.16
N VAL A 58 2.74 -24.29 13.85
CA VAL A 58 2.29 -25.35 12.94
C VAL A 58 2.76 -26.73 13.42
N PHE A 59 4.02 -26.85 13.85
CA PHE A 59 4.55 -28.11 14.39
C PHE A 59 3.97 -28.46 15.75
N TYR A 60 3.69 -27.46 16.58
CA TYR A 60 3.14 -27.66 17.92
C TYR A 60 1.70 -28.18 17.89
N TYR A 61 0.85 -27.61 17.03
CA TYR A 61 -0.55 -28.01 16.94
C TYR A 61 -0.77 -29.31 16.15
N TYR A 62 0.22 -29.79 15.40
CA TYR A 62 0.12 -31.07 14.70
C TYR A 62 -0.07 -32.23 15.71
N PRO A 63 -1.09 -33.10 15.57
CA PRO A 63 -1.90 -33.35 14.36
C PRO A 63 -3.31 -32.71 14.34
N ASP A 64 -3.65 -31.76 15.20
CA ASP A 64 -4.94 -31.06 15.15
C ASP A 64 -5.03 -30.17 13.90
N TRP A 65 -5.75 -30.64 12.89
CA TRP A 65 -5.85 -29.96 11.60
C TRP A 65 -6.60 -28.64 11.66
N LEU A 66 -7.52 -28.43 12.63
CA LEU A 66 -8.27 -27.18 12.71
C LEU A 66 -7.36 -26.03 13.13
N ASP A 67 -6.59 -26.24 14.20
CA ASP A 67 -5.62 -25.26 14.69
C ASP A 67 -4.50 -25.03 13.66
N VAL A 68 -4.02 -26.11 13.01
CA VAL A 68 -3.00 -26.00 11.95
C VAL A 68 -3.48 -25.13 10.78
N VAL A 69 -4.72 -25.28 10.33
CA VAL A 69 -5.29 -24.45 9.24
C VAL A 69 -5.39 -22.98 9.67
N GLU A 70 -5.80 -22.71 10.91
CA GLU A 70 -5.85 -21.35 11.45
C GLU A 70 -4.45 -20.71 11.46
N VAL A 71 -3.44 -21.42 11.96
CA VAL A 71 -2.03 -20.96 11.97
C VAL A 71 -1.50 -20.75 10.55
N CYS A 72 -1.85 -21.62 9.60
CA CYS A 72 -1.42 -21.48 8.21
C CYS A 72 -2.01 -20.22 7.56
N SER A 73 -3.22 -19.81 7.93
CA SER A 73 -3.81 -18.55 7.45
C SER A 73 -2.99 -17.34 7.91
N LEU A 74 -2.51 -17.36 9.15
CA LEU A 74 -1.62 -16.34 9.72
C LEU A 74 -0.25 -16.33 9.01
N MET A 75 0.26 -17.51 8.66
CA MET A 75 1.51 -17.63 7.90
C MET A 75 1.41 -16.93 6.54
N GLY A 76 0.27 -17.06 5.85
CA GLY A 76 0.00 -16.36 4.60
C GLY A 76 0.11 -14.84 4.73
N LEU A 77 -0.48 -14.28 5.80
CA LEU A 77 -0.38 -12.85 6.11
C LEU A 77 1.07 -12.41 6.37
N GLY A 78 1.83 -13.23 7.11
CA GLY A 78 3.25 -12.99 7.37
C GLY A 78 4.10 -12.97 6.12
N CYS A 79 3.94 -13.96 5.25
CA CYS A 79 4.63 -14.05 3.97
C CYS A 79 4.30 -12.85 3.07
N GLN A 80 3.02 -12.46 3.00
CA GLN A 80 2.62 -11.28 2.24
C GLN A 80 3.27 -10.00 2.79
N GLY A 81 3.26 -9.82 4.11
CA GLY A 81 3.90 -8.69 4.77
C GLY A 81 5.40 -8.64 4.50
N ALA A 82 6.09 -9.78 4.60
CA ALA A 82 7.53 -9.88 4.36
C ALA A 82 7.92 -9.57 2.92
N VAL A 83 7.21 -10.13 1.93
CA VAL A 83 7.45 -9.86 0.50
C VAL A 83 7.22 -8.39 0.18
N LYS A 84 6.13 -7.79 0.68
CA LYS A 84 5.85 -6.37 0.47
C LYS A 84 6.92 -5.50 1.13
N LEU A 85 7.34 -5.82 2.36
CA LEU A 85 8.37 -5.06 3.07
C LEU A 85 9.72 -5.13 2.35
N ASN A 86 10.11 -6.32 1.87
CA ASN A 86 11.33 -6.49 1.09
C ASN A 86 11.29 -5.68 -0.21
N ASN A 87 10.21 -5.77 -0.98
CA ASN A 87 10.03 -4.96 -2.19
C ASN A 87 10.10 -3.47 -1.86
N PHE A 88 9.47 -3.05 -0.76
CA PHE A 88 9.41 -1.66 -0.37
C PHE A 88 10.80 -1.11 -0.02
N ILE A 89 11.63 -1.88 0.68
CA ILE A 89 13.01 -1.50 1.02
C ILE A 89 13.91 -1.51 -0.22
N CYS A 90 13.89 -2.59 -1.01
CA CYS A 90 14.77 -2.77 -2.16
C CYS A 90 14.48 -1.77 -3.30
N TYR A 91 13.20 -1.52 -3.60
CA TYR A 91 12.78 -0.60 -4.66
C TYR A 91 12.43 0.80 -4.15
N SER A 92 12.98 1.17 -2.99
CA SER A 92 12.72 2.44 -2.32
C SER A 92 12.98 3.66 -3.19
N GLU A 93 14.07 3.64 -3.97
CA GLU A 93 14.42 4.72 -4.88
C GLU A 93 13.40 4.86 -6.02
N HIS A 94 12.95 3.72 -6.59
CA HIS A 94 11.96 3.71 -7.65
C HIS A 94 10.65 4.37 -7.20
N TYR A 95 10.14 4.02 -6.03
CA TYR A 95 8.93 4.66 -5.47
C TYR A 95 9.10 6.18 -5.26
N ARG A 96 10.30 6.65 -4.86
CA ARG A 96 10.58 8.09 -4.75
C ARG A 96 10.56 8.79 -6.11
N GLN A 97 11.19 8.18 -7.11
CA GLN A 97 11.24 8.73 -8.46
C GLN A 97 9.84 8.85 -9.05
N GLU A 98 9.02 7.80 -8.91
CA GLU A 98 7.62 7.80 -9.36
C GLU A 98 6.77 8.86 -8.65
N ASN A 99 6.93 9.04 -7.33
CA ASN A 99 6.24 10.09 -6.58
C ASN A 99 6.62 11.50 -7.08
N ARG A 100 7.93 11.79 -7.23
CA ARG A 100 8.40 13.09 -7.74
C ARG A 100 7.91 13.35 -9.17
N TRP A 101 7.96 12.32 -10.01
CA TRP A 101 7.47 12.42 -11.37
C TRP A 101 5.96 12.70 -11.41
N MET A 102 5.17 11.98 -10.62
CA MET A 102 3.72 12.17 -10.57
C MET A 102 3.33 13.57 -10.06
N LEU A 103 4.03 14.10 -9.05
CA LEU A 103 3.83 15.48 -8.60
C LEU A 103 4.08 16.49 -9.72
N LYS A 104 5.16 16.29 -10.50
CA LYS A 104 5.47 17.13 -11.66
C LYS A 104 4.42 16.97 -12.76
N PHE A 105 4.01 15.74 -13.04
CA PHE A 105 3.00 15.42 -14.04
C PHE A 105 1.65 16.08 -13.73
N LEU A 106 1.19 15.94 -12.49
CA LEU A 106 0.01 16.63 -11.98
C LEU A 106 0.17 18.14 -12.10
N SER A 107 1.32 18.71 -11.74
CA SER A 107 1.51 20.17 -11.84
C SER A 107 1.42 20.72 -13.26
N ILE A 108 1.83 19.94 -14.28
CA ILE A 108 1.78 20.37 -15.69
C ILE A 108 0.35 20.24 -16.25
N HIS A 109 -0.37 19.17 -15.89
CA HIS A 109 -1.66 18.85 -16.48
C HIS A 109 -2.87 19.35 -15.67
N SER A 110 -2.65 19.83 -14.43
CA SER A 110 -3.71 20.37 -13.57
C SER A 110 -4.32 21.67 -14.09
N ASP A 111 -3.57 22.43 -14.90
CA ASP A 111 -4.03 23.71 -15.44
C ASP A 111 -4.96 23.52 -16.66
N HIS A 112 -4.89 22.36 -17.33
CA HIS A 112 -5.76 22.05 -18.46
C HIS A 112 -7.08 21.42 -17.98
N PRO A 113 -8.26 22.01 -18.27
CA PRO A 113 -9.52 21.61 -17.66
C PRO A 113 -9.95 20.17 -18.01
N LYS A 114 -9.79 19.73 -19.29
CA LYS A 114 -10.07 18.34 -19.70
C LYS A 114 -9.16 17.34 -18.97
N ASN A 115 -7.87 17.64 -18.85
CA ASN A 115 -6.89 16.74 -18.20
C ASN A 115 -7.05 16.70 -16.69
N ASN A 116 -7.29 17.85 -16.05
CA ASN A 116 -7.55 17.90 -14.62
C ASN A 116 -8.83 17.13 -14.25
N ALA A 117 -9.89 17.19 -15.07
CA ALA A 117 -11.10 16.42 -14.84
C ALA A 117 -10.86 14.90 -14.89
N ALA A 118 -10.11 14.44 -15.90
CA ALA A 118 -9.73 13.02 -16.02
C ALA A 118 -8.87 12.57 -14.82
N LEU A 119 -7.84 13.33 -14.46
CA LEU A 119 -6.97 13.06 -13.31
C LEU A 119 -7.73 13.04 -11.98
N LEU A 120 -8.66 13.99 -11.79
CA LEU A 120 -9.51 14.03 -10.60
C LEU A 120 -10.42 12.80 -10.51
N SER A 121 -10.93 12.31 -11.64
CA SER A 121 -11.74 11.07 -11.69
C SER A 121 -10.96 9.85 -11.22
N VAL A 122 -9.72 9.66 -11.71
CA VAL A 122 -8.82 8.58 -11.27
C VAL A 122 -8.51 8.68 -9.78
N LEU A 123 -8.11 9.87 -9.32
CA LEU A 123 -7.78 10.10 -7.92
C LEU A 123 -8.98 9.91 -7.00
N ASN A 124 -10.19 10.28 -7.43
CA ASN A 124 -11.40 10.08 -6.65
C ASN A 124 -11.74 8.59 -6.51
N LYS A 125 -11.62 7.80 -7.58
CA LYS A 125 -11.77 6.33 -7.49
C LYS A 125 -10.79 5.74 -6.47
N ILE A 126 -9.53 6.17 -6.52
CA ILE A 126 -8.49 5.66 -5.63
C ILE A 126 -8.68 6.16 -4.19
N HIS A 127 -9.24 7.36 -4.00
CA HIS A 127 -9.63 7.84 -2.69
C HIS A 127 -10.71 6.95 -2.06
N ILE A 128 -11.73 6.56 -2.83
CA ILE A 128 -12.77 5.63 -2.36
C ILE A 128 -12.14 4.29 -1.99
N PHE A 129 -11.30 3.71 -2.85
CA PHE A 129 -10.61 2.46 -2.56
C PHE A 129 -9.73 2.55 -1.31
N LYS A 130 -8.99 3.65 -1.14
CA LYS A 130 -8.22 3.92 0.08
C LYS A 130 -9.11 3.89 1.32
N VAL A 131 -10.26 4.57 1.30
CA VAL A 131 -11.16 4.62 2.45
C VAL A 131 -11.67 3.23 2.80
N VAL A 132 -12.11 2.47 1.79
CA VAL A 132 -12.55 1.07 1.97
C VAL A 132 -11.43 0.20 2.55
N LEU A 133 -10.23 0.31 2.00
CA LEU A 133 -9.04 -0.44 2.44
C LEU A 133 -8.68 -0.11 3.89
N LEU A 134 -8.70 1.17 4.28
CA LEU A 134 -8.41 1.57 5.65
C LEU A 134 -9.48 1.09 6.62
N ILE A 135 -10.77 1.21 6.24
CA ILE A 135 -11.86 0.66 7.06
C ILE A 135 -11.68 -0.85 7.25
N ALA A 136 -11.32 -1.59 6.20
CA ALA A 136 -11.06 -3.03 6.29
C ALA A 136 -9.89 -3.34 7.26
N TYR A 137 -8.75 -2.66 7.13
CA TYR A 137 -7.61 -2.89 8.03
C TYR A 137 -7.89 -2.48 9.48
N PHE A 138 -8.51 -1.31 9.69
CA PHE A 138 -8.84 -0.85 11.04
C PHE A 138 -9.92 -1.71 11.71
N SER A 139 -10.95 -2.12 10.96
CA SER A 139 -11.97 -3.03 11.50
C SER A 139 -11.38 -4.39 11.84
N GLY A 140 -10.52 -4.96 11.00
CA GLY A 140 -9.81 -6.20 11.29
C GLY A 140 -8.92 -6.08 12.53
N MET A 141 -8.16 -4.99 12.64
CA MET A 141 -7.34 -4.69 13.83
C MET A 141 -8.17 -4.64 15.11
N VAL A 142 -9.31 -3.95 15.10
CA VAL A 142 -10.23 -3.86 16.25
C VAL A 142 -10.83 -5.23 16.57
N LEU A 143 -11.34 -5.96 15.58
CA LEU A 143 -11.95 -7.28 15.78
C LEU A 143 -10.96 -8.26 16.43
N ILE A 144 -9.73 -8.36 15.90
CA ILE A 144 -8.70 -9.24 16.46
C ILE A 144 -8.27 -8.76 17.86
N GLY A 145 -8.12 -7.45 18.06
CA GLY A 145 -7.71 -6.88 19.35
C GLY A 145 -8.74 -7.13 20.47
N PHE A 146 -10.03 -7.07 20.16
CA PHE A 146 -11.11 -7.30 21.13
C PHE A 146 -11.59 -8.75 21.19
N PHE A 147 -11.12 -9.63 20.31
CA PHE A 147 -11.52 -11.03 20.28
C PHE A 147 -11.32 -11.76 21.63
N PRO A 148 -10.16 -11.65 22.32
CA PRO A 148 -9.98 -12.28 23.65
C PRO A 148 -11.00 -11.83 24.68
N LEU A 149 -11.34 -10.53 24.68
CA LEU A 149 -12.30 -9.96 25.62
C LEU A 149 -13.72 -10.45 25.32
N GLY A 150 -14.12 -10.46 24.05
CA GLY A 150 -15.42 -10.98 23.63
C GLY A 150 -15.59 -12.46 23.98
N TYR A 151 -14.55 -13.26 23.72
CA TYR A 151 -14.54 -14.68 24.05
C TYR A 151 -14.65 -14.92 25.56
N TYR A 152 -13.87 -14.18 26.36
CA TYR A 152 -13.91 -14.28 27.82
C TYR A 152 -15.29 -13.91 28.40
N LEU A 153 -15.95 -12.87 27.87
CA LEU A 153 -17.28 -12.47 28.32
C LEU A 153 -18.37 -13.50 27.99
N MET A 154 -18.23 -14.26 26.91
CA MET A 154 -19.21 -15.26 26.47
C MET A 154 -19.00 -16.63 27.13
N PHE A 155 -17.75 -17.09 27.23
CA PHE A 155 -17.42 -18.46 27.65
C PHE A 155 -16.74 -18.55 29.03
N GLY A 156 -16.30 -17.42 29.59
CA GLY A 156 -15.60 -17.38 30.89
C GLY A 156 -14.15 -17.88 30.86
N GLU A 157 -13.63 -18.23 29.68
CA GLU A 157 -12.28 -18.78 29.50
C GLU A 157 -11.38 -17.80 28.74
N PRO A 158 -10.10 -17.66 29.15
CA PRO A 158 -9.15 -16.83 28.42
C PRO A 158 -8.74 -17.52 27.10
N LYS A 159 -8.79 -16.78 26.00
CA LYS A 159 -8.32 -17.23 24.68
C LYS A 159 -7.34 -16.22 24.09
N LEU A 160 -6.31 -16.72 23.41
CA LEU A 160 -5.34 -15.89 22.71
C LEU A 160 -6.00 -15.12 21.54
N ALA A 161 -5.52 -13.92 21.23
CA ALA A 161 -6.05 -13.13 20.11
C ALA A 161 -5.79 -13.78 18.75
N MET A 162 -4.65 -14.45 18.60
CA MET A 162 -4.29 -15.20 17.41
C MET A 162 -3.81 -16.58 17.85
N ASN A 163 -4.14 -17.61 17.08
CA ASN A 163 -3.79 -18.99 17.41
C ASN A 163 -2.33 -19.31 17.05
N PHE A 164 -1.36 -18.53 17.57
CA PHE A 164 0.06 -18.82 17.43
C PHE A 164 0.82 -18.53 18.73
N LEU A 165 1.86 -19.34 18.96
CA LEU A 165 2.68 -19.39 20.15
C LEU A 165 3.99 -18.63 19.94
N VAL A 166 4.44 -17.92 20.98
CA VAL A 166 5.78 -17.35 21.02
C VAL A 166 6.75 -18.45 21.47
N PRO A 167 7.83 -18.73 20.71
CA PRO A 167 8.82 -19.72 21.11
C PRO A 167 9.34 -19.45 22.53
N TRP A 168 9.52 -20.50 23.32
CA TRP A 168 10.03 -20.44 24.69
C TRP A 168 9.13 -19.78 25.74
N VAL A 169 7.89 -19.39 25.38
CA VAL A 169 6.90 -18.84 26.31
C VAL A 169 5.75 -19.83 26.45
N ASP A 170 5.50 -20.29 27.69
CA ASP A 170 4.36 -21.16 27.98
C ASP A 170 3.08 -20.34 28.21
N PRO A 171 2.09 -20.38 27.29
CA PRO A 171 0.83 -19.64 27.44
C PRO A 171 -0.06 -20.21 28.55
N GLY A 172 0.22 -21.40 29.09
CA GLY A 172 -0.51 -21.99 30.21
C GLY A 172 -0.27 -21.26 31.53
N THR A 173 0.83 -20.51 31.64
CA THR A 173 1.12 -19.67 32.80
C THR A 173 0.47 -18.29 32.64
N ARG A 174 -0.03 -17.68 33.74
CA ARG A 174 -0.60 -16.32 33.69
C ARG A 174 0.34 -15.28 33.09
N LEU A 175 1.64 -15.42 33.40
CA LEU A 175 2.68 -14.51 32.91
C LEU A 175 2.95 -14.75 31.41
N GLY A 176 3.09 -16.00 30.98
CA GLY A 176 3.30 -16.32 29.57
C GLY A 176 2.09 -15.99 28.68
N PHE A 177 0.87 -16.18 29.19
CA PHE A 177 -0.35 -15.71 28.55
C PHE A 177 -0.33 -14.20 28.32
N GLY A 178 -0.02 -13.41 29.38
CA GLY A 178 0.06 -11.96 29.29
C GLY A 178 1.12 -11.47 28.29
N ILE A 179 2.31 -12.07 28.29
CA ILE A 179 3.38 -11.74 27.35
C ILE A 179 2.95 -12.01 25.91
N THR A 180 2.41 -13.21 25.65
CA THR A 180 1.95 -13.62 24.32
C THR A 180 0.84 -12.69 23.83
N GLN A 181 -0.07 -12.30 24.71
CA GLN A 181 -1.19 -11.42 24.37
C GLN A 181 -0.73 -10.00 24.03
N VAL A 182 0.23 -9.45 24.78
CA VAL A 182 0.84 -8.15 24.46
C VAL A 182 1.58 -8.21 23.13
N TYR A 183 2.32 -9.29 22.88
CA TYR A 183 3.02 -9.50 21.62
C TYR A 183 2.06 -9.56 20.42
N HIS A 184 0.94 -10.29 20.55
CA HIS A 184 -0.13 -10.32 19.53
C HIS A 184 -0.69 -8.93 19.24
N LEU A 185 -0.94 -8.10 20.27
CA LEU A 185 -1.44 -6.74 20.09
C LEU A 185 -0.44 -5.85 19.35
N ILE A 186 0.84 -5.93 19.69
CA ILE A 186 1.91 -5.19 19.01
C ILE A 186 1.97 -5.59 17.54
N ILE A 187 2.00 -6.89 17.24
CA ILE A 187 2.02 -7.39 15.87
C ILE A 187 0.79 -6.94 15.11
N ASN A 188 -0.40 -7.07 15.69
CA ASN A 188 -1.66 -6.70 15.04
C ASN A 188 -1.66 -5.23 14.61
N VAL A 189 -1.18 -4.32 15.46
CA VAL A 189 -1.06 -2.90 15.13
C VAL A 189 -0.02 -2.68 14.02
N LEU A 190 1.17 -3.27 14.15
CA LEU A 190 2.24 -3.12 13.17
C LEU A 190 1.88 -3.72 11.81
N SER A 191 1.21 -4.87 11.78
CA SER A 191 0.76 -5.52 10.55
C SER A 191 -0.34 -4.71 9.87
N ALA A 192 -1.35 -4.24 10.62
CA ALA A 192 -2.43 -3.44 10.06
C ALA A 192 -1.91 -2.13 9.45
N VAL A 193 -1.08 -1.38 10.18
CA VAL A 193 -0.56 -0.09 9.69
C VAL A 193 0.49 -0.30 8.60
N GLY A 194 1.39 -1.27 8.76
CA GLY A 194 2.47 -1.53 7.80
C GLY A 194 1.95 -2.04 6.46
N ILE A 195 1.06 -3.02 6.47
CA ILE A 195 0.46 -3.54 5.22
C ILE A 195 -0.42 -2.48 4.57
N ALA A 196 -1.21 -1.72 5.35
CA ALA A 196 -1.98 -0.61 4.79
C ALA A 196 -1.10 0.44 4.12
N ALA A 197 0.04 0.81 4.72
CA ALA A 197 0.99 1.75 4.10
C ALA A 197 1.50 1.22 2.76
N MET A 198 1.92 -0.05 2.71
CA MET A 198 2.44 -0.69 1.50
C MET A 198 1.37 -0.80 0.40
N ASP A 199 0.12 -1.07 0.76
CA ASP A 199 -0.97 -1.10 -0.23
C ASP A 199 -1.31 0.30 -0.75
N LEU A 200 -1.24 1.33 0.10
CA LEU A 200 -1.47 2.71 -0.34
C LEU A 200 -0.44 3.15 -1.38
N ILE A 201 0.85 2.87 -1.18
CA ILE A 201 1.87 3.26 -2.17
C ILE A 201 1.71 2.48 -3.49
N ILE A 202 1.34 1.20 -3.44
CA ILE A 202 1.05 0.41 -4.64
C ILE A 202 -0.15 1.01 -5.39
N MET A 203 -1.22 1.35 -4.67
CA MET A 203 -2.40 1.99 -5.26
C MET A 203 -2.06 3.34 -5.89
N MET A 204 -1.11 4.07 -5.33
CA MET A 204 -0.62 5.31 -5.93
C MET A 204 0.16 5.08 -7.23
N VAL A 205 0.96 4.02 -7.33
CA VAL A 205 1.62 3.64 -8.58
C VAL A 205 0.59 3.19 -9.63
N ILE A 206 -0.50 2.56 -9.21
CA ILE A 206 -1.61 2.24 -10.12
C ILE A 206 -2.31 3.54 -10.56
N ALA A 207 -2.51 4.49 -9.64
CA ALA A 207 -3.05 5.82 -9.93
C ALA A 207 -2.26 6.54 -11.01
N SER A 208 -0.93 6.53 -10.87
CA SER A 208 -0.06 7.26 -11.78
C SER A 208 -0.16 6.72 -13.20
N VAL A 209 -0.17 5.40 -13.36
CA VAL A 209 -0.31 4.75 -14.67
C VAL A 209 -1.70 5.00 -15.26
N ALA A 210 -2.77 4.86 -14.47
CA ALA A 210 -4.13 5.13 -14.95
C ALA A 210 -4.31 6.59 -15.38
N GLY A 211 -3.82 7.54 -14.58
CA GLY A 211 -3.86 8.96 -14.93
C GLY A 211 -3.05 9.30 -16.18
N LEU A 212 -1.92 8.63 -16.40
CA LEU A 212 -1.12 8.80 -17.61
C LEU A 212 -1.86 8.31 -18.87
N VAL A 213 -2.54 7.15 -18.77
CA VAL A 213 -3.34 6.61 -19.88
C VAL A 213 -4.52 7.52 -20.21
N ASP A 214 -5.23 8.03 -19.20
CA ASP A 214 -6.36 8.93 -19.44
C ASP A 214 -5.93 10.25 -20.10
N VAL A 215 -4.79 10.84 -19.68
CA VAL A 215 -4.23 12.03 -20.34
C VAL A 215 -3.78 11.74 -21.77
N TYR A 216 -3.22 10.55 -22.02
CA TYR A 216 -2.83 10.12 -23.36
C TYR A 216 -4.05 10.01 -24.29
N LEU A 217 -5.16 9.45 -23.82
CA LEU A 217 -6.41 9.37 -24.59
C LEU A 217 -6.97 10.76 -24.90
N ASN A 218 -7.00 11.66 -23.91
CA ASN A 218 -7.43 13.04 -24.14
C ASN A 218 -6.59 13.74 -25.22
N LYS A 219 -5.27 13.53 -25.21
CA LYS A 219 -4.35 14.11 -26.21
C LYS A 219 -4.58 13.54 -27.62
N LEU A 220 -4.94 12.26 -27.73
CA LEU A 220 -5.33 11.67 -29.01
C LEU A 220 -6.65 12.26 -29.53
N GLU A 221 -7.63 12.46 -28.65
CA GLU A 221 -8.89 13.13 -29.01
C GLU A 221 -8.66 14.58 -29.46
N GLU A 222 -7.80 15.33 -28.76
CA GLU A 222 -7.41 16.70 -29.16
C GLU A 222 -6.71 16.72 -30.54
N LEU A 223 -5.89 15.70 -30.84
CA LEU A 223 -5.24 15.57 -32.15
C LEU A 223 -6.24 15.27 -33.26
N ASP A 224 -7.22 14.40 -33.00
CA ASP A 224 -8.28 14.05 -33.95
C ASP A 224 -9.14 15.28 -34.27
N GLU A 225 -9.55 16.03 -33.23
CA GLU A 225 -10.26 17.31 -33.38
C GLU A 225 -9.46 18.34 -34.22
N LEU A 226 -8.13 18.41 -34.02
CA LEU A 226 -7.26 19.30 -34.80
C LEU A 226 -7.11 18.87 -36.26
N LEU A 227 -7.02 17.57 -36.54
CA LEU A 227 -6.91 17.03 -37.90
C LEU A 227 -8.20 17.22 -38.70
N GLU A 228 -9.36 17.23 -38.04
CA GLU A 228 -10.65 17.54 -38.65
C GLU A 228 -10.85 19.05 -38.89
N SER A 229 -10.14 19.91 -38.16
CA SER A 229 -10.19 21.36 -38.33
C SER A 229 -9.37 21.84 -39.55
N GLU A 230 -9.91 22.82 -40.29
CA GLU A 230 -9.28 23.45 -41.47
C GLU A 230 -7.82 23.92 -41.23
N PRO A 231 -6.98 24.09 -42.29
CA PRO A 231 -5.56 23.76 -42.27
C PRO A 231 -4.79 24.48 -41.17
N THR A 232 -4.72 23.86 -40.00
CA THR A 232 -3.92 24.31 -38.87
C THR A 232 -2.45 24.06 -39.19
N ALA A 233 -1.60 24.98 -38.74
CA ALA A 233 -0.19 24.99 -39.06
C ALA A 233 0.45 23.65 -38.65
N GLY A 234 1.09 22.95 -39.59
CA GLY A 234 1.68 21.64 -39.36
C GLY A 234 2.71 21.57 -38.22
N THR A 235 3.11 22.71 -37.66
CA THR A 235 3.90 22.82 -36.43
C THR A 235 3.10 22.43 -35.18
N GLU A 236 1.84 22.84 -35.02
CA GLU A 236 1.01 22.49 -33.84
C GLU A 236 0.68 20.99 -33.82
N ILE A 237 0.33 20.44 -34.99
CA ILE A 237 0.10 18.99 -35.16
C ILE A 237 1.38 18.22 -34.84
N ARG A 238 2.54 18.69 -35.32
CA ARG A 238 3.83 18.05 -35.04
C ARG A 238 4.16 18.06 -33.56
N ASP A 239 3.97 19.19 -32.87
CA ASP A 239 4.28 19.31 -31.45
C ASP A 239 3.36 18.41 -30.60
N MET A 240 2.07 18.34 -30.93
CA MET A 240 1.13 17.43 -30.26
C MET A 240 1.48 15.95 -30.50
N VAL A 241 1.85 15.57 -31.71
CA VAL A 241 2.31 14.21 -32.03
C VAL A 241 3.59 13.86 -31.25
N LEU A 242 4.52 14.79 -31.10
CA LEU A 242 5.73 14.59 -30.29
C LEU A 242 5.38 14.37 -28.81
N GLU A 243 4.45 15.15 -28.24
CA GLU A 243 3.96 14.93 -26.87
C GLU A 243 3.32 13.55 -26.71
N ILE A 244 2.49 13.12 -27.67
CA ILE A 244 1.85 11.79 -27.67
C ILE A 244 2.89 10.67 -27.72
N ILE A 245 3.91 10.80 -28.57
CA ILE A 245 5.01 9.82 -28.65
C ILE A 245 5.78 9.76 -27.32
N GLU A 246 6.08 10.89 -26.69
CA GLU A 246 6.74 10.91 -25.38
C GLU A 246 5.91 10.26 -24.28
N LEU A 247 4.59 10.53 -24.25
CA LEU A 247 3.65 9.91 -23.33
C LEU A 247 3.59 8.39 -23.57
N HIS A 248 3.49 7.96 -24.83
CA HIS A 248 3.46 6.55 -25.21
C HIS A 248 4.74 5.81 -24.81
N GLN A 249 5.92 6.39 -25.08
CA GLN A 249 7.20 5.80 -24.67
C GLN A 249 7.31 5.67 -23.15
N LYS A 250 6.77 6.62 -22.38
CA LYS A 250 6.73 6.53 -20.92
C LYS A 250 5.78 5.42 -20.45
N ILE A 251 4.60 5.29 -21.06
CA ILE A 251 3.67 4.19 -20.77
C ILE A 251 4.36 2.84 -21.03
N ILE A 252 5.04 2.68 -22.17
CA ILE A 252 5.79 1.46 -22.50
C ILE A 252 6.85 1.19 -21.44
N ARG A 253 7.68 2.16 -21.05
CA ARG A 253 8.72 1.95 -20.03
C ARG A 253 8.13 1.52 -18.68
N LEU A 254 7.04 2.15 -18.23
CA LEU A 254 6.37 1.79 -16.98
C LEU A 254 5.75 0.37 -17.03
N VAL A 255 5.30 -0.06 -18.20
CA VAL A 255 4.75 -1.41 -18.42
C VAL A 255 5.86 -2.46 -18.59
N GLU A 256 6.96 -2.14 -19.26
CA GLU A 256 8.09 -3.05 -19.48
C GLU A 256 8.91 -3.28 -18.21
N ILE A 257 9.08 -2.27 -17.35
CA ILE A 257 9.71 -2.45 -16.03
C ILE A 257 8.94 -3.51 -15.21
N LYS A 258 7.60 -3.53 -15.31
CA LYS A 258 6.79 -4.57 -14.64
C LYS A 258 6.97 -5.98 -15.21
N ARG A 259 7.57 -6.14 -16.39
CA ARG A 259 7.74 -7.44 -17.06
C ARG A 259 9.09 -8.11 -16.74
N VAL A 260 10.07 -7.36 -16.26
CA VAL A 260 11.41 -7.87 -15.93
C VAL A 260 11.51 -8.34 -14.47
N ASP A 261 10.63 -7.83 -13.60
CA ASP A 261 10.61 -8.13 -12.16
C ASP A 261 9.53 -9.16 -11.72
N CYS A 262 8.95 -9.91 -12.68
CA CYS A 262 8.04 -11.03 -12.41
C CYS A 262 8.68 -12.40 -12.69
#